data_AF-A0A962EB09-F1
#
_entry.id   AF-A0A962EB09-F1
#
_cell.length_a   1.000
_cell.length_b   1.000
_cell.length_c   1.000
_cell.angle_alpha   90.00
_cell.angle_beta   90.00
_cell.angle_gamma   90.00
#
_symmetry.space_group_name_H-M   'P 1'
#
loop_
_entity.id
_entity.type
_entity.pdbx_description
1 polymer ?
#
loop_
_entity_poly.entity_id
_entity_poly.type
_entity_poly.pdbx_seq_one_letter_code
_entity_poly.pdbx_strand_id
1 'polypeptide(L)'
;LQCHGEAFEVVQDDKCLTCHSKTLAHADQTKFPLWELAESRCAWCHRDHNGVDGLVREDQMLCSDCHKDLRQNTSGESKLADVSDFLNDHPQFMVNLPKWNAEGDFTPVRELMGAKALVENSGLKFPHDVHLDPKGLNAVDGKKVLDCDSCHQPEIGGATMKPVNFETMCQECHRLDFDIQAPDRQVPHGNVAEVLYSLDEFYAKRAIEGGYNDVTAPVTVRTRRRPGQEMTREEREQAVAWSRQKARQVTEALFLGRACTVCHTVTVEPDSPKGPWVVAPVRVAGVWFEKARFTHAKHITMDCASCHNARGSKSSADLLIPDITNCRSCHGGEHAKGLLSSTCIACHGFHQYDQPLRTRTEL
;
A
#
# COMPACT_ATOMS: atom_id res chain seq x y z
N LEU A 1 -24.61 -2.22 -40.96
CA LEU A 1 -25.97 -2.13 -40.38
C LEU A 1 -26.00 -2.19 -38.85
N GLN A 2 -24.99 -2.73 -38.15
CA GLN A 2 -24.99 -2.72 -36.67
C GLN A 2 -24.62 -1.35 -36.06
N CYS A 3 -23.75 -0.57 -36.70
CA CYS A 3 -23.39 0.77 -36.22
C CYS A 3 -24.24 1.90 -36.84
N HIS A 4 -24.79 1.71 -38.04
CA HIS A 4 -25.57 2.74 -38.75
C HIS A 4 -27.05 2.40 -38.71
N GLY A 5 -27.86 3.34 -38.19
CA GLY A 5 -29.32 3.27 -38.16
C GLY A 5 -29.91 3.66 -39.52
N GLU A 6 -30.09 4.96 -39.75
CA GLU A 6 -30.61 5.49 -41.01
C GLU A 6 -29.49 5.95 -41.94
N ALA A 7 -29.72 5.83 -43.25
CA ALA A 7 -28.75 6.27 -44.25
C ALA A 7 -28.60 7.80 -44.20
N PHE A 8 -27.35 8.27 -44.29
CA PHE A 8 -26.98 9.70 -44.22
C PHE A 8 -27.23 10.39 -42.87
N GLU A 9 -27.54 9.62 -41.82
CA GLU A 9 -27.53 10.11 -40.45
C GLU A 9 -26.25 9.75 -39.71
N VAL A 10 -25.86 10.61 -38.77
CA VAL A 10 -24.74 10.37 -37.85
C VAL A 10 -25.09 9.28 -36.83
N VAL A 11 -24.14 8.37 -36.57
CA VAL A 11 -24.32 7.23 -35.63
C VAL A 11 -24.74 7.70 -34.25
N GLN A 12 -25.92 7.26 -33.80
CA GLN A 12 -26.50 7.61 -32.51
C GLN A 12 -25.93 6.76 -31.36
N ASP A 13 -25.98 7.30 -30.15
CA ASP A 13 -25.37 6.67 -28.96
C ASP A 13 -26.00 5.32 -28.59
N ASP A 14 -27.26 5.08 -28.96
CA ASP A 14 -27.95 3.79 -28.76
C ASP A 14 -27.20 2.62 -29.43
N LYS A 15 -26.54 2.88 -30.56
CA LYS A 15 -25.72 1.89 -31.27
C LYS A 15 -24.45 1.58 -30.48
N CYS A 16 -23.79 2.59 -29.93
CA CYS A 16 -22.61 2.41 -29.07
C CYS A 16 -22.98 1.64 -27.80
N LEU A 17 -24.09 2.00 -27.17
CA LEU A 17 -24.54 1.44 -25.88
C LEU A 17 -25.08 0.02 -25.99
N THR A 18 -25.34 -0.48 -27.19
CA THR A 18 -25.64 -1.91 -27.42
C THR A 18 -24.50 -2.80 -26.89
N CYS A 19 -23.25 -2.38 -27.07
CA CYS A 19 -22.06 -3.08 -26.56
C CYS A 19 -21.48 -2.39 -25.31
N HIS A 20 -21.57 -1.06 -25.23
CA HIS A 20 -20.98 -0.24 -24.17
C HIS A 20 -22.00 0.16 -23.08
N SER A 21 -23.00 -0.68 -22.82
CA SER A 21 -24.09 -0.41 -21.85
C SER A 21 -23.64 -0.12 -20.41
N LYS A 22 -22.40 -0.47 -20.06
CA LYS A 22 -21.80 -0.24 -18.74
C LYS A 22 -20.79 0.90 -18.72
N THR A 23 -20.72 1.71 -19.77
CA THR A 23 -19.84 2.89 -19.77
C THR A 23 -20.27 3.85 -18.67
N LEU A 24 -19.31 4.16 -17.81
CA LEU A 24 -19.49 5.01 -16.66
C LEU A 24 -19.50 6.48 -17.06
N ALA A 25 -20.18 7.31 -16.27
CA ALA A 25 -20.16 8.74 -16.45
C ALA A 25 -18.78 9.32 -16.16
N HIS A 26 -18.55 10.55 -16.62
CA HIS A 26 -17.34 11.31 -16.27
C HIS A 26 -17.45 11.96 -14.88
N ALA A 27 -18.64 12.44 -14.54
CA ALA A 27 -18.97 13.05 -13.27
C ALA A 27 -20.42 12.71 -12.88
N ASP A 28 -20.81 13.06 -11.66
CA ASP A 28 -22.19 12.98 -11.19
C ASP A 28 -23.09 13.91 -12.03
N GLN A 29 -23.93 13.31 -12.87
CA GLN A 29 -24.81 14.04 -13.79
C GLN A 29 -25.97 14.75 -13.08
N THR A 30 -26.35 14.29 -11.88
CA THR A 30 -27.40 14.94 -11.08
C THR A 30 -26.84 16.16 -10.36
N LYS A 31 -25.62 16.03 -9.82
CA LYS A 31 -24.96 17.14 -9.12
C LYS A 31 -24.40 18.18 -10.08
N PHE A 32 -23.90 17.77 -11.23
CA PHE A 32 -23.33 18.63 -12.26
C PHE A 32 -24.11 18.48 -13.57
N PRO A 33 -25.30 19.07 -13.68
CA PRO A 33 -26.13 19.02 -14.89
C PRO A 33 -25.55 19.94 -15.98
N LEU A 34 -24.32 19.66 -16.40
CA LEU A 34 -23.64 20.37 -17.48
C LEU A 34 -24.20 19.89 -18.80
N TRP A 35 -24.77 20.80 -19.60
CA TRP A 35 -25.34 20.45 -20.90
C TRP A 35 -24.27 19.85 -21.81
N GLU A 36 -23.01 20.31 -21.69
CA GLU A 36 -21.86 19.79 -22.40
C GLU A 36 -21.59 18.32 -22.06
N LEU A 37 -21.90 17.85 -20.85
CA LEU A 37 -21.75 16.43 -20.46
C LEU A 37 -23.02 15.62 -20.73
N ALA A 38 -24.20 16.22 -20.60
CA ALA A 38 -25.49 15.57 -20.76
C ALA A 38 -25.83 15.30 -22.24
N GLU A 39 -25.43 16.20 -23.15
CA GLU A 39 -25.64 16.06 -24.59
C GLU A 39 -24.38 15.61 -25.36
N SER A 40 -23.26 15.36 -24.66
CA SER A 40 -22.06 14.79 -25.27
C SER A 40 -22.34 13.41 -25.83
N ARG A 41 -22.62 13.35 -27.13
CA ARG A 41 -22.70 12.10 -27.88
C ARG A 41 -21.37 11.37 -27.83
N CYS A 42 -21.41 10.04 -27.88
CA CYS A 42 -20.22 9.21 -27.99
C CYS A 42 -19.33 9.69 -29.14
N ALA A 43 -19.94 10.02 -30.28
CA ALA A 43 -19.25 10.50 -31.49
C ALA A 43 -18.54 11.86 -31.36
N TRP A 44 -18.85 12.65 -30.32
CA TRP A 44 -18.18 13.94 -30.08
C TRP A 44 -16.72 13.74 -29.71
N CYS A 45 -16.47 12.85 -28.75
CA CYS A 45 -15.13 12.43 -28.34
C CYS A 45 -14.61 11.29 -29.21
N HIS A 46 -15.49 10.38 -29.65
CA HIS A 46 -15.14 9.19 -30.42
C HIS A 46 -15.46 9.30 -31.92
N ARG A 47 -14.59 9.95 -32.69
CA ARG A 47 -14.82 10.23 -34.12
C ARG A 47 -14.59 9.00 -35.00
N ASP A 48 -15.66 8.26 -35.26
CA ASP A 48 -15.67 6.93 -35.91
C ASP A 48 -15.28 6.89 -37.41
N HIS A 49 -15.13 8.03 -38.08
CA HIS A 49 -14.94 8.07 -39.54
C HIS A 49 -13.61 8.69 -40.02
N ASN A 50 -12.66 8.98 -39.13
CA ASN A 50 -11.44 9.73 -39.47
C ASN A 50 -10.17 8.87 -39.73
N GLY A 51 -10.32 7.58 -40.02
CA GLY A 51 -9.18 6.74 -40.42
C GLY A 51 -8.20 6.45 -39.26
N VAL A 52 -6.90 6.36 -39.57
CA VAL A 52 -5.85 5.89 -38.63
C VAL A 52 -5.62 6.78 -37.40
N ASP A 53 -6.13 8.02 -37.41
CA ASP A 53 -6.06 8.97 -36.30
C ASP A 53 -7.24 8.75 -35.34
N GLY A 54 -7.16 7.65 -34.58
CA GLY A 54 -7.82 7.45 -33.29
C GLY A 54 -9.34 7.68 -33.19
N LEU A 55 -10.05 6.64 -32.75
CA LEU A 55 -11.44 6.71 -32.31
C LEU A 55 -11.64 7.60 -31.06
N VAL A 56 -10.67 8.37 -30.57
CA VAL A 56 -10.79 9.19 -29.33
C VAL A 56 -9.99 10.48 -29.51
N ARG A 57 -10.58 11.63 -29.19
CA ARG A 57 -9.83 12.89 -29.05
C ARG A 57 -8.98 12.88 -27.79
N GLU A 58 -7.69 13.19 -27.95
CA GLU A 58 -6.70 13.14 -26.86
C GLU A 58 -6.11 14.50 -26.48
N ASP A 59 -6.44 15.56 -27.23
CA ASP A 59 -5.94 16.91 -26.99
C ASP A 59 -6.44 17.48 -25.66
N GLN A 60 -5.62 18.36 -25.08
CA GLN A 60 -5.86 18.96 -23.77
C GLN A 60 -7.08 19.87 -23.76
N MET A 61 -7.36 20.54 -24.88
CA MET A 61 -8.46 21.51 -25.00
C MET A 61 -9.81 20.87 -24.64
N LEU A 62 -10.03 19.62 -25.09
CA LEU A 62 -11.23 18.85 -24.76
C LEU A 62 -11.53 18.81 -23.25
N CYS A 63 -10.50 18.69 -22.42
CA CYS A 63 -10.63 18.64 -20.97
C CYS A 63 -10.62 20.05 -20.36
N SER A 64 -9.67 20.89 -20.76
CA SER A 64 -9.47 22.20 -20.15
C SER A 64 -10.63 23.16 -20.39
N ASP A 65 -11.41 23.01 -21.47
CA ASP A 65 -12.54 23.91 -21.75
C ASP A 65 -13.55 23.97 -20.60
N CYS A 66 -13.79 22.83 -19.94
CA CYS A 66 -14.60 22.77 -18.73
C CYS A 66 -13.77 22.90 -17.45
N HIS A 67 -12.54 22.34 -17.44
CA HIS A 67 -11.76 22.21 -16.20
C HIS A 67 -10.94 23.45 -15.80
N LYS A 68 -10.75 24.42 -16.69
CA LYS A 68 -10.00 25.66 -16.38
C LYS A 68 -10.77 26.65 -15.49
N ASP A 69 -12.10 26.53 -15.44
CA ASP A 69 -13.00 27.43 -14.70
C ASP A 69 -14.13 26.62 -13.99
N LEU A 70 -13.77 25.54 -13.29
CA LEU A 70 -14.72 24.61 -12.65
C LEU A 70 -15.64 25.31 -11.68
N ARG A 71 -15.13 26.31 -10.94
CA ARG A 71 -15.97 27.05 -10.00
C ARG A 71 -17.14 27.75 -10.71
N GLN A 72 -16.88 28.35 -11.87
CA GLN A 72 -17.92 28.99 -12.66
C GLN A 72 -18.83 27.93 -13.30
N ASN A 73 -18.24 26.93 -13.95
CA ASN A 73 -18.97 25.91 -14.70
C ASN A 73 -19.89 25.08 -13.78
N THR A 74 -19.50 24.86 -12.53
CA THR A 74 -20.28 24.08 -11.56
C THR A 74 -21.07 24.94 -10.58
N SER A 75 -21.23 26.25 -10.83
CA SER A 75 -21.92 27.17 -9.90
C SER A 75 -21.38 27.14 -8.46
N GLY A 76 -20.08 26.84 -8.31
CA GLY A 76 -19.39 26.75 -7.01
C GLY A 76 -19.48 25.40 -6.30
N GLU A 77 -20.14 24.39 -6.89
CA GLU A 77 -20.34 23.08 -6.27
C GLU A 77 -19.10 22.16 -6.31
N SER A 78 -18.21 22.36 -7.29
CA SER A 78 -16.98 21.59 -7.39
C SER A 78 -16.01 21.96 -6.27
N LYS A 79 -15.41 20.92 -5.68
CA LYS A 79 -14.29 21.05 -4.73
C LYS A 79 -12.94 20.80 -5.39
N LEU A 80 -12.92 20.50 -6.69
CA LEU A 80 -11.69 20.32 -7.45
C LEU A 80 -11.09 21.68 -7.80
N ALA A 81 -9.77 21.74 -7.84
CA ALA A 81 -9.06 22.90 -8.35
C ALA A 81 -9.17 22.97 -9.87
N ASP A 82 -9.08 24.18 -10.39
CA ASP A 82 -9.01 24.44 -11.83
C ASP A 82 -7.71 23.87 -12.41
N VAL A 83 -7.77 23.46 -13.68
CA VAL A 83 -6.65 22.90 -14.43
C VAL A 83 -6.82 23.17 -15.92
N SER A 84 -5.76 23.65 -16.56
CA SER A 84 -5.73 23.85 -18.01
C SER A 84 -4.51 23.30 -18.72
N ASP A 85 -3.40 23.03 -18.00
CA ASP A 85 -2.16 22.52 -18.59
C ASP A 85 -1.27 21.81 -17.57
N PHE A 86 -0.73 20.63 -17.90
CA PHE A 86 0.10 19.89 -16.94
C PHE A 86 1.33 20.68 -16.45
N LEU A 87 2.01 21.40 -17.34
CA LEU A 87 3.26 22.10 -17.00
C LEU A 87 3.00 23.43 -16.29
N ASN A 88 2.05 24.21 -16.80
CA ASN A 88 1.87 25.60 -16.41
C ASN A 88 0.70 25.83 -15.44
N ASP A 89 -0.33 24.99 -15.50
CA ASP A 89 -1.59 25.22 -14.79
C ASP A 89 -2.27 23.91 -14.41
N HIS A 90 -1.61 23.19 -13.49
CA HIS A 90 -2.13 21.98 -12.87
C HIS A 90 -1.83 22.03 -11.37
N PRO A 91 -2.82 21.69 -10.50
CA PRO A 91 -2.63 21.70 -9.06
C PRO A 91 -1.62 20.66 -8.59
N GLN A 92 -1.22 20.73 -7.33
CA GLN A 92 -0.48 19.62 -6.71
C GLN A 92 -1.28 18.32 -6.73
N PHE A 93 -0.57 17.19 -6.64
CA PHE A 93 -1.21 15.89 -6.58
C PHE A 93 -1.92 15.68 -5.24
N MET A 94 -3.04 14.95 -5.31
CA MET A 94 -3.70 14.41 -4.15
C MET A 94 -3.16 13.00 -3.89
N VAL A 95 -2.61 12.77 -2.71
CA VAL A 95 -2.06 11.47 -2.30
C VAL A 95 -2.96 10.77 -1.30
N ASN A 96 -3.06 9.45 -1.42
CA ASN A 96 -3.71 8.60 -0.44
C ASN A 96 -2.73 8.26 0.69
N LEU A 97 -3.05 8.69 1.90
CA LEU A 97 -2.29 8.41 3.10
C LEU A 97 -2.97 7.31 3.93
N PRO A 98 -2.20 6.34 4.44
CA PRO A 98 -2.73 5.34 5.35
C PRO A 98 -3.16 5.98 6.68
N LYS A 99 -4.34 5.59 7.17
CA LYS A 99 -4.93 6.07 8.42
C LYS A 99 -5.90 5.01 8.97
N TRP A 100 -6.12 5.04 10.28
CA TRP A 100 -7.05 4.15 10.98
C TRP A 100 -8.02 4.95 11.86
N ASN A 101 -9.21 4.40 12.08
CA ASN A 101 -10.17 4.92 13.07
C ASN A 101 -9.79 4.46 14.49
N ALA A 102 -10.61 4.82 15.49
CA ALA A 102 -10.38 4.45 16.89
C ALA A 102 -10.45 2.93 17.12
N GLU A 103 -11.20 2.22 16.26
CA GLU A 103 -11.40 0.78 16.29
C GLU A 103 -10.26 0.00 15.59
N GLY A 104 -9.33 0.70 14.92
CA GLY A 104 -8.21 0.11 14.19
C GLY A 104 -8.54 -0.31 12.76
N ASP A 105 -9.68 0.09 12.20
CA ASP A 105 -10.06 -0.14 10.81
C ASP A 105 -9.36 0.83 9.86
N PHE A 106 -8.93 0.31 8.71
CA PHE A 106 -8.26 1.09 7.69
C PHE A 106 -9.21 2.07 7.00
N THR A 107 -8.92 3.36 7.14
CA THR A 107 -9.73 4.49 6.65
C THR A 107 -8.81 5.52 5.99
N PRO A 108 -8.25 5.22 4.79
CA PRO A 108 -7.27 6.09 4.16
C PRO A 108 -7.86 7.46 3.87
N VAL A 109 -7.00 8.48 3.92
CA VAL A 109 -7.39 9.87 3.64
C VAL A 109 -6.65 10.37 2.43
N ARG A 110 -7.35 11.12 1.58
CA ARG A 110 -6.78 11.73 0.39
C ARG A 110 -6.47 13.20 0.67
N GLU A 111 -5.19 13.56 0.57
CA GLU A 111 -4.67 14.86 1.01
C GLU A 111 -3.92 15.56 -0.12
N LEU A 112 -4.04 16.88 -0.21
CA LEU A 112 -3.34 17.69 -1.21
C LEU A 112 -1.87 17.86 -0.81
N MET A 113 -0.95 17.49 -1.70
CA MET A 113 0.47 17.77 -1.49
C MET A 113 0.74 19.28 -1.47
N GLY A 114 1.67 19.71 -0.63
CA GLY A 114 2.06 21.12 -0.49
C GLY A 114 1.09 22.00 0.31
N ALA A 115 -0.12 21.53 0.66
CA ALA A 115 -1.04 22.28 1.51
C ALA A 115 -0.58 22.35 2.98
N LYS A 116 0.07 21.28 3.46
CA LYS A 116 0.69 21.14 4.78
C LYS A 116 1.81 20.11 4.70
N ALA A 117 2.65 20.03 5.74
CA ALA A 117 3.57 18.90 5.90
C ALA A 117 2.75 17.60 6.05
N LEU A 118 2.87 16.71 5.05
CA LEU A 118 2.19 15.41 5.06
C LEU A 118 3.08 14.37 5.75
N VAL A 119 2.44 13.46 6.45
CA VAL A 119 3.10 12.38 7.20
C VAL A 119 2.44 11.07 6.81
N GLU A 120 3.25 10.08 6.43
CA GLU A 120 2.79 8.72 6.26
C GLU A 120 2.62 8.07 7.64
N ASN A 121 1.45 7.55 7.96
CA ASN A 121 1.30 6.70 9.13
C ASN A 121 1.06 5.30 8.60
N SER A 122 2.11 4.51 8.40
CA SER A 122 1.96 3.11 7.95
C SER A 122 1.81 2.13 9.12
N GLY A 123 2.02 2.58 10.35
CA GLY A 123 2.06 1.74 11.55
C GLY A 123 3.39 0.99 11.74
N LEU A 124 4.29 1.06 10.75
CA LEU A 124 5.62 0.47 10.79
C LEU A 124 6.64 1.49 11.27
N LYS A 125 7.65 1.07 12.04
CA LYS A 125 8.89 1.82 12.31
C LYS A 125 9.96 1.30 11.36
N PHE A 126 10.32 2.11 10.37
CA PHE A 126 11.31 1.70 9.36
C PHE A 126 12.13 2.89 8.84
N PRO A 127 13.35 3.10 9.36
CA PRO A 127 14.28 4.10 8.85
C PRO A 127 15.04 3.56 7.64
N HIS A 128 14.85 4.16 6.45
CA HIS A 128 15.55 3.73 5.23
C HIS A 128 17.06 4.03 5.28
N ASP A 129 17.48 5.13 5.92
CA ASP A 129 18.89 5.52 6.05
C ASP A 129 19.73 4.45 6.77
N VAL A 130 19.13 3.78 7.76
CA VAL A 130 19.76 2.63 8.44
C VAL A 130 19.84 1.44 7.50
N HIS A 131 18.75 1.10 6.81
CA HIS A 131 18.68 -0.13 6.00
C HIS A 131 19.47 -0.03 4.68
N LEU A 132 19.64 1.18 4.15
CA LEU A 132 20.40 1.45 2.93
C LEU A 132 21.85 1.87 3.23
N ASP A 133 22.41 1.51 4.40
CA ASP A 133 23.80 1.80 4.73
C ASP A 133 24.76 1.12 3.73
N PRO A 134 25.57 1.88 2.96
CA PRO A 134 26.49 1.32 1.99
C PRO A 134 27.60 0.46 2.63
N LYS A 135 27.82 0.54 3.94
CA LYS A 135 28.76 -0.31 4.68
C LYS A 135 28.24 -1.72 4.95
N GLY A 136 26.98 -1.98 4.62
CA GLY A 136 26.29 -3.25 4.83
C GLY A 136 25.83 -3.47 6.26
N LEU A 137 24.68 -4.13 6.36
CA LEU A 137 24.01 -4.56 7.57
C LEU A 137 24.51 -5.93 8.03
N ASN A 138 24.41 -6.21 9.32
CA ASN A 138 24.68 -7.56 9.83
C ASN A 138 23.52 -8.50 9.49
N ALA A 139 23.84 -9.60 8.82
CA ALA A 139 22.96 -10.73 8.55
C ALA A 139 23.58 -12.02 9.10
N VAL A 140 22.87 -13.14 8.99
CA VAL A 140 23.36 -14.45 9.46
C VAL A 140 24.65 -14.86 8.73
N ASP A 141 24.70 -14.67 7.41
CA ASP A 141 25.81 -15.09 6.55
C ASP A 141 26.84 -13.98 6.30
N GLY A 142 26.94 -13.01 7.22
CA GLY A 142 27.89 -11.90 7.16
C GLY A 142 27.23 -10.56 6.88
N LYS A 143 27.95 -9.67 6.20
CA LYS A 143 27.42 -8.34 5.87
C LYS A 143 26.62 -8.35 4.57
N LYS A 144 25.45 -7.73 4.59
CA LYS A 144 24.56 -7.58 3.43
C LYS A 144 24.32 -6.12 3.12
N VAL A 145 24.58 -5.71 1.88
CA VAL A 145 24.19 -4.39 1.37
C VAL A 145 22.83 -4.55 0.73
N LEU A 146 21.87 -3.72 1.14
CA LEU A 146 20.54 -3.68 0.54
C LEU A 146 20.44 -2.49 -0.43
N ASP A 147 19.59 -2.66 -1.43
CA ASP A 147 19.20 -1.61 -2.35
C ASP A 147 17.66 -1.51 -2.42
N CYS A 148 17.15 -0.81 -3.43
CA CYS A 148 15.72 -0.63 -3.60
C CYS A 148 15.00 -1.94 -3.94
N ASP A 149 15.62 -2.82 -4.73
CA ASP A 149 14.97 -4.05 -5.22
C ASP A 149 14.86 -5.14 -4.14
N SER A 150 15.71 -5.03 -3.12
CA SER A 150 15.73 -5.90 -1.95
C SER A 150 14.38 -5.93 -1.21
N CYS A 151 13.60 -4.84 -1.29
CA CYS A 151 12.26 -4.73 -0.68
C CYS A 151 11.18 -4.30 -1.68
N HIS A 152 11.48 -3.37 -2.58
CA HIS A 152 10.50 -2.83 -3.52
C HIS A 152 10.51 -3.61 -4.83
N GLN A 153 9.72 -4.68 -4.86
CA GLN A 153 9.56 -5.50 -6.06
C GLN A 153 8.32 -5.04 -6.85
N PRO A 154 8.45 -4.71 -8.15
CA PRO A 154 7.30 -4.40 -8.98
C PRO A 154 6.32 -5.59 -9.08
N GLU A 155 5.02 -5.29 -9.12
CA GLU A 155 4.01 -6.26 -9.53
C GLU A 155 4.17 -6.63 -11.01
N ILE A 156 3.53 -7.72 -11.42
CA ILE A 156 3.48 -8.11 -12.85
C ILE A 156 2.87 -6.94 -13.65
N GLY A 157 3.59 -6.46 -14.66
CA GLY A 157 3.22 -5.28 -15.46
C GLY A 157 3.74 -3.94 -14.91
N GLY A 158 4.37 -3.93 -13.73
CA GLY A 158 5.12 -2.79 -13.17
C GLY A 158 4.31 -1.52 -12.97
N ALA A 159 2.98 -1.60 -12.85
CA ALA A 159 2.15 -0.45 -12.49
C ALA A 159 2.31 -0.09 -11.00
N THR A 160 2.26 -1.11 -10.15
CA THR A 160 2.36 -0.99 -8.69
C THR A 160 3.55 -1.81 -8.17
N MET A 161 3.82 -1.68 -6.88
CA MET A 161 4.78 -2.53 -6.16
C MET A 161 4.03 -3.62 -5.42
N LYS A 162 4.69 -4.77 -5.24
CA LYS A 162 4.20 -5.85 -4.39
C LYS A 162 4.10 -5.36 -2.94
N PRO A 163 3.18 -5.92 -2.15
CA PRO A 163 3.16 -5.71 -0.71
C PRO A 163 4.49 -6.13 -0.08
N VAL A 164 4.93 -5.37 0.93
CA VAL A 164 6.10 -5.75 1.74
C VAL A 164 5.77 -7.02 2.52
N ASN A 165 6.70 -7.98 2.53
CA ASN A 165 6.54 -9.25 3.23
C ASN A 165 7.72 -9.51 4.18
N PHE A 166 7.42 -9.85 5.43
CA PHE A 166 8.43 -10.03 6.46
C PHE A 166 9.34 -11.23 6.17
N GLU A 167 8.76 -12.38 5.82
CA GLU A 167 9.50 -13.63 5.61
C GLU A 167 10.53 -13.50 4.49
N THR A 168 10.17 -12.83 3.39
CA THR A 168 11.04 -12.72 2.22
C THR A 168 11.96 -11.50 2.24
N MET A 169 11.64 -10.44 2.99
CA MET A 169 12.38 -9.16 2.93
C MET A 169 13.09 -8.79 4.23
N CYS A 170 12.64 -9.30 5.38
CA CYS A 170 13.13 -8.86 6.69
C CYS A 170 13.79 -10.00 7.48
N GLN A 171 13.23 -11.21 7.42
CA GLN A 171 13.51 -12.29 8.38
C GLN A 171 14.97 -12.78 8.39
N GLU A 172 15.68 -12.63 7.27
CA GLU A 172 17.10 -13.01 7.17
C GLU A 172 17.98 -12.23 8.17
N CYS A 173 17.70 -10.94 8.35
CA CYS A 173 18.41 -10.08 9.31
C CYS A 173 17.65 -9.96 10.63
N HIS A 174 16.32 -9.87 10.57
CA HIS A 174 15.43 -9.73 11.73
C HIS A 174 14.83 -11.07 12.12
N ARG A 175 15.65 -11.94 12.71
CA ARG A 175 15.19 -13.24 13.19
C ARG A 175 14.26 -13.10 14.38
N LEU A 176 13.28 -13.99 14.46
CA LEU A 176 12.33 -14.12 15.57
C LEU A 176 12.69 -15.32 16.46
N ASP A 177 13.99 -15.59 16.62
CA ASP A 177 14.48 -16.61 17.55
C ASP A 177 14.11 -16.22 18.99
N PHE A 178 13.80 -17.22 19.80
CA PHE A 178 13.33 -16.97 21.17
C PHE A 178 14.15 -17.70 22.26
N ASP A 179 14.98 -18.67 21.87
CA ASP A 179 15.71 -19.52 22.79
C ASP A 179 17.12 -19.85 22.28
N ILE A 180 18.14 -19.56 23.09
CA ILE A 180 19.56 -19.79 22.75
C ILE A 180 19.92 -21.28 22.61
N GLN A 181 19.16 -22.18 23.23
CA GLN A 181 19.36 -23.63 23.13
C GLN A 181 18.63 -24.24 21.92
N ALA A 182 17.85 -23.42 21.20
CA ALA A 182 17.19 -23.78 19.95
C ALA A 182 17.32 -22.64 18.92
N PRO A 183 18.54 -22.33 18.45
CA PRO A 183 18.81 -21.18 17.58
C PRO A 183 18.09 -21.24 16.21
N ASP A 184 17.70 -22.43 15.78
CA ASP A 184 16.96 -22.65 14.54
C ASP A 184 15.44 -22.46 14.69
N ARG A 185 14.95 -22.31 15.92
CA ARG A 185 13.52 -22.16 16.22
C ARG A 185 13.14 -20.69 16.32
N GLN A 186 12.12 -20.29 15.56
CA GLN A 186 11.56 -18.95 15.56
C GLN A 186 10.05 -19.00 15.81
N VAL A 187 9.48 -17.90 16.32
CA VAL A 187 8.02 -17.73 16.37
C VAL A 187 7.48 -17.29 15.00
N PRO A 188 6.21 -17.61 14.67
CA PRO A 188 5.58 -17.09 13.46
C PRO A 188 5.42 -15.56 13.51
N HIS A 189 5.44 -14.90 12.36
CA HIS A 189 5.15 -13.45 12.27
C HIS A 189 3.64 -13.20 12.03
N GLY A 190 3.15 -12.05 12.48
CA GLY A 190 1.81 -11.55 12.15
C GLY A 190 0.64 -11.99 13.04
N ASN A 191 0.67 -13.20 13.62
CA ASN A 191 -0.42 -13.69 14.48
C ASN A 191 0.01 -13.85 15.94
N VAL A 192 -0.45 -12.94 16.81
CA VAL A 192 -0.14 -12.93 18.25
C VAL A 192 -0.54 -14.25 18.93
N ALA A 193 -1.72 -14.80 18.63
CA ALA A 193 -2.17 -16.04 19.26
C ALA A 193 -1.29 -17.24 18.89
N GLU A 194 -0.82 -17.31 17.64
CA GLU A 194 0.10 -18.36 17.19
C GLU A 194 1.50 -18.21 17.78
N VAL A 195 1.97 -16.97 17.99
CA VAL A 195 3.22 -16.70 18.72
C VAL A 195 3.13 -17.24 20.14
N LEU A 196 2.07 -16.89 20.88
CA LEU A 196 1.86 -17.36 22.25
C LEU A 196 1.78 -18.88 22.31
N TYR A 197 0.99 -19.48 21.42
CA TYR A 197 0.87 -20.94 21.32
C TYR A 197 2.21 -21.61 21.02
N SER A 198 3.02 -21.06 20.12
CA SER A 198 4.33 -21.61 19.75
C SER A 198 5.31 -21.61 20.93
N LEU A 199 5.28 -20.57 21.76
CA LEU A 199 6.11 -20.46 22.97
C LEU A 199 5.64 -21.43 24.05
N ASP A 200 4.32 -21.49 24.29
CA ASP A 200 3.72 -22.41 25.26
C ASP A 200 3.99 -23.87 24.89
N GLU A 201 3.81 -24.24 23.61
CA GLU A 201 4.12 -25.57 23.08
C GLU A 201 5.59 -25.93 23.31
N PHE A 202 6.51 -25.06 22.87
CA PHE A 202 7.93 -25.32 22.98
C PHE A 202 8.37 -25.53 24.44
N TYR A 203 8.02 -24.61 25.34
CA TYR A 203 8.44 -24.72 26.73
C TYR A 203 7.73 -25.85 27.49
N ALA A 204 6.47 -26.16 27.17
CA ALA A 204 5.79 -27.32 27.74
C ALA A 204 6.48 -28.62 27.32
N LYS A 205 6.87 -28.76 26.05
CA LYS A 205 7.64 -29.90 25.55
C LYS A 205 8.99 -30.02 26.27
N ARG A 206 9.76 -28.92 26.36
CA ARG A 206 11.05 -28.91 27.08
C ARG A 206 10.91 -29.29 28.55
N ALA A 207 9.83 -28.85 29.20
CA ALA A 207 9.56 -29.18 30.59
C ALA A 207 9.32 -30.69 30.82
N ILE A 208 8.77 -31.40 29.83
CA ILE A 208 8.48 -32.84 29.86
C ILE A 208 9.68 -33.68 29.39
N GLU A 209 10.43 -33.23 28.38
CA GLU A 209 11.62 -33.95 27.92
C GLU A 209 12.81 -33.80 28.90
N GLY A 210 12.87 -32.67 29.59
CA GLY A 210 13.99 -32.28 30.42
C GLY A 210 15.26 -32.03 29.61
N GLY A 211 16.40 -31.89 30.28
CA GLY A 211 17.69 -31.61 29.64
C GLY A 211 17.85 -30.16 29.17
N TYR A 212 17.01 -29.24 29.66
CA TYR A 212 17.12 -27.82 29.36
C TYR A 212 18.21 -27.20 30.24
N ASN A 213 19.32 -26.79 29.62
CA ASN A 213 20.52 -26.34 30.32
C ASN A 213 20.43 -24.86 30.74
N ASP A 214 19.60 -24.59 31.73
CA ASP A 214 19.43 -23.27 32.34
C ASP A 214 19.47 -23.43 33.86
N VAL A 215 20.44 -22.81 34.53
CA VAL A 215 20.66 -22.94 35.98
C VAL A 215 19.48 -22.44 36.81
N THR A 216 18.63 -21.58 36.24
CA THR A 216 17.43 -21.06 36.89
C THR A 216 16.24 -22.02 36.82
N ALA A 217 16.32 -23.06 35.97
CA ALA A 217 15.27 -24.06 35.84
C ALA A 217 15.30 -25.11 36.97
N PRO A 218 14.14 -25.66 37.40
CA PRO A 218 14.07 -26.73 38.38
C PRO A 218 14.92 -27.95 37.98
N VAL A 219 15.42 -28.70 38.97
CA VAL A 219 16.23 -29.92 38.74
C VAL A 219 15.52 -30.90 37.79
N THR A 220 14.22 -31.08 37.96
CA THR A 220 13.43 -31.98 37.10
C THR A 220 13.40 -31.54 35.63
N VAL A 221 13.49 -30.24 35.33
CA VAL A 221 13.56 -29.70 33.95
C VAL A 221 14.99 -29.73 33.40
N ARG A 222 16.00 -29.52 34.25
CA ARG A 222 17.41 -29.59 33.85
C ARG A 222 17.88 -31.02 33.56
N THR A 223 17.29 -32.00 34.24
CA THR A 223 17.70 -33.41 34.12
C THR A 223 17.05 -34.03 32.89
N ARG A 224 17.87 -34.61 32.00
CA ARG A 224 17.37 -35.32 30.82
C ARG A 224 16.65 -36.60 31.25
N ARG A 225 15.42 -36.81 30.76
CA ARG A 225 14.64 -38.00 31.10
C ARG A 225 14.91 -39.15 30.13
N ARG A 226 14.78 -40.39 30.63
CA ARG A 226 14.83 -41.58 29.78
C ARG A 226 13.48 -41.77 29.07
N PRO A 227 13.45 -42.27 27.83
CA PRO A 227 12.19 -42.65 27.18
C PRO A 227 11.37 -43.59 28.07
N GLY A 228 10.10 -43.27 28.30
CA GLY A 228 9.19 -44.05 29.14
C GLY A 228 9.32 -43.83 30.66
N GLN A 229 10.22 -42.96 31.12
CA GLN A 229 10.30 -42.60 32.54
C GLN A 229 9.12 -41.73 32.94
N GLU A 230 8.28 -42.21 33.87
CA GLU A 230 7.18 -41.42 34.40
C GLU A 230 7.66 -40.32 35.35
N MET A 231 6.97 -39.18 35.29
CA MET A 231 7.16 -38.08 36.25
C MET A 231 6.25 -38.27 37.45
N THR A 232 6.80 -38.02 38.64
CA THR A 232 5.95 -37.87 39.82
C THR A 232 5.00 -36.68 39.66
N ARG A 233 3.92 -36.66 40.44
CA ARG A 233 2.95 -35.55 40.42
C ARG A 233 3.61 -34.21 40.75
N GLU A 234 4.48 -34.18 41.76
CA GLU A 234 5.21 -32.98 42.18
C GLU A 234 6.13 -32.45 41.07
N GLU A 235 6.90 -33.34 40.44
CA GLU A 235 7.75 -32.95 39.30
C GLU A 235 6.93 -32.41 38.12
N ARG A 236 5.75 -32.97 37.86
CA ARG A 236 4.85 -32.50 36.81
C ARG A 236 4.31 -31.11 37.11
N GLU A 237 3.88 -30.87 38.34
CA GLU A 237 3.42 -29.56 38.79
C GLU A 237 4.54 -28.51 38.69
N GLN A 238 5.76 -28.85 39.11
CA GLN A 238 6.95 -27.98 38.98
C GLN A 238 7.31 -27.69 37.52
N ALA A 239 7.29 -28.71 36.66
CA ALA A 239 7.60 -28.57 35.24
C ALA A 239 6.59 -27.68 34.50
N VAL A 240 5.29 -27.86 34.75
CA VAL A 240 4.23 -27.04 34.15
C VAL A 240 4.26 -25.60 34.68
N ALA A 241 4.52 -25.40 35.98
CA ALA A 241 4.66 -24.07 36.54
C ALA A 241 5.84 -23.32 35.90
N TRP A 242 6.98 -23.99 35.78
CA TRP A 242 8.16 -23.45 35.11
C TRP A 242 7.90 -23.13 33.63
N SER A 243 7.27 -24.04 32.87
CA SER A 243 7.06 -23.83 31.44
C SER A 243 6.20 -22.59 31.18
N ARG A 244 5.10 -22.43 31.93
CA ARG A 244 4.21 -21.26 31.84
C ARG A 244 4.90 -19.97 32.26
N GLN A 245 5.81 -20.01 33.24
CA GLN A 245 6.57 -18.84 33.65
C GLN A 245 7.59 -18.46 32.57
N LYS A 246 8.33 -19.44 32.05
CA LYS A 246 9.35 -19.21 31.02
C LYS A 246 8.73 -18.69 29.72
N ALA A 247 7.62 -19.28 29.27
CA ALA A 247 6.89 -18.82 28.10
C ALA A 247 6.43 -17.35 28.26
N ARG A 248 5.88 -16.98 29.43
CA ARG A 248 5.50 -15.59 29.73
C ARG A 248 6.68 -14.63 29.70
N GLN A 249 7.79 -14.97 30.36
CA GLN A 249 9.00 -14.13 30.37
C GLN A 249 9.55 -13.91 28.95
N VAL A 250 9.59 -14.97 28.14
CA VAL A 250 10.09 -14.89 26.77
C VAL A 250 9.12 -14.12 25.88
N THR A 251 7.81 -14.28 26.08
CA THR A 251 6.79 -13.47 25.42
C THR A 251 7.01 -11.98 25.71
N GLU A 252 7.12 -11.60 26.98
CA GLU A 252 7.36 -10.21 27.38
C GLU A 252 8.64 -9.66 26.73
N ALA A 253 9.73 -10.44 26.73
CA ALA A 253 10.99 -10.05 26.11
C ALA A 253 10.87 -9.82 24.59
N LEU A 254 10.12 -10.67 23.89
CA LEU A 254 9.88 -10.52 22.45
C LEU A 254 9.01 -9.29 22.15
N PHE A 255 7.90 -9.12 22.87
CA PHE A 255 6.92 -8.08 22.62
C PHE A 255 7.38 -6.69 23.04
N LEU A 256 8.16 -6.57 24.13
CA LEU A 256 8.55 -5.27 24.67
C LEU A 256 10.01 -4.89 24.40
N GLY A 257 10.89 -5.89 24.27
CA GLY A 257 12.33 -5.66 24.22
C GLY A 257 12.94 -5.75 22.84
N ARG A 258 12.96 -6.96 22.27
CA ARG A 258 13.96 -7.31 21.25
C ARG A 258 13.45 -7.69 19.86
N ALA A 259 12.15 -7.93 19.68
CA ALA A 259 11.62 -8.42 18.42
C ALA A 259 10.47 -7.54 17.90
N CYS A 260 9.29 -7.60 18.54
CA CYS A 260 8.07 -6.99 17.97
C CYS A 260 8.14 -5.46 17.99
N THR A 261 8.56 -4.86 19.12
CA THR A 261 8.63 -3.39 19.30
C THR A 261 9.67 -2.69 18.43
N VAL A 262 10.60 -3.44 17.84
CA VAL A 262 11.61 -2.91 16.92
C VAL A 262 10.94 -2.28 15.70
N CYS A 263 9.96 -2.98 15.13
CA CYS A 263 9.24 -2.53 13.93
C CYS A 263 7.82 -2.07 14.25
N HIS A 264 7.20 -2.59 15.31
CA HIS A 264 5.80 -2.34 15.61
C HIS A 264 5.62 -1.43 16.82
N THR A 265 4.46 -0.78 16.90
CA THR A 265 3.97 -0.20 18.14
C THR A 265 3.14 -1.27 18.86
N VAL A 266 3.55 -1.59 20.09
CA VAL A 266 2.92 -2.64 20.92
C VAL A 266 2.39 -1.99 22.18
N THR A 267 1.13 -2.29 22.52
CA THR A 267 0.48 -1.90 23.77
C THR A 267 0.08 -3.15 24.57
N VAL A 268 0.02 -3.00 25.90
CA VAL A 268 -0.43 -4.05 26.81
C VAL A 268 -1.82 -3.70 27.32
N GLU A 269 -2.80 -4.52 26.98
CA GLU A 269 -4.21 -4.34 27.29
C GLU A 269 -4.75 -5.63 27.94
N PRO A 270 -4.64 -5.78 29.28
CA PRO A 270 -4.95 -7.03 29.98
C PRO A 270 -6.35 -7.58 29.70
N ASP A 271 -7.32 -6.69 29.46
CA ASP A 271 -8.73 -7.04 29.25
C ASP A 271 -9.11 -7.19 27.77
N SER A 272 -8.13 -7.17 26.85
CA SER A 272 -8.38 -7.31 25.42
C SER A 272 -8.90 -8.72 25.08
N PRO A 273 -9.98 -8.85 24.29
CA PRO A 273 -10.53 -10.14 23.90
C PRO A 273 -9.60 -10.96 22.99
N LYS A 274 -8.56 -10.34 22.41
CA LYS A 274 -7.56 -11.00 21.55
C LYS A 274 -6.28 -11.37 22.31
N GLY A 275 -6.26 -11.18 23.63
CA GLY A 275 -5.10 -11.39 24.50
C GLY A 275 -4.40 -10.08 24.86
N PRO A 276 -3.52 -10.11 25.87
CA PRO A 276 -2.99 -8.90 26.52
C PRO A 276 -2.03 -8.09 25.65
N TRP A 277 -1.57 -8.63 24.52
CA TRP A 277 -0.62 -7.99 23.61
C TRP A 277 -1.32 -7.46 22.38
N VAL A 278 -1.38 -6.15 22.23
CA VAL A 278 -2.00 -5.49 21.09
C VAL A 278 -0.92 -4.86 20.23
N VAL A 279 -0.88 -5.25 18.95
CA VAL A 279 0.05 -4.71 17.96
C VAL A 279 -0.73 -3.76 17.06
N ALA A 280 -0.24 -2.53 16.91
CA ALA A 280 -0.87 -1.54 16.05
C ALA A 280 -0.96 -2.06 14.61
N PRO A 281 -2.07 -1.82 13.89
CA PRO A 281 -2.19 -2.23 12.50
C PRO A 281 -1.08 -1.64 11.62
N VAL A 282 -0.60 -2.43 10.67
CA VAL A 282 0.41 -2.00 9.69
C VAL A 282 -0.16 -2.07 8.28
N ARG A 283 -0.11 -0.95 7.56
CA ARG A 283 -0.47 -0.87 6.15
C ARG A 283 0.17 0.34 5.48
N VAL A 284 0.94 0.09 4.43
CA VAL A 284 1.37 1.12 3.47
C VAL A 284 0.25 1.38 2.45
N ALA A 285 0.16 2.58 1.89
CA ALA A 285 -0.91 2.93 0.95
C ALA A 285 -0.96 2.01 -0.28
N GLY A 286 0.20 1.54 -0.75
CA GLY A 286 0.38 0.73 -1.95
C GLY A 286 0.19 1.54 -3.24
N VAL A 287 -0.95 2.23 -3.38
CA VAL A 287 -1.26 3.15 -4.47
C VAL A 287 -1.46 4.56 -3.93
N TRP A 288 -0.48 5.43 -4.19
CA TRP A 288 -0.46 6.80 -3.69
C TRP A 288 -1.32 7.75 -4.52
N PHE A 289 -1.29 7.62 -5.84
CA PHE A 289 -2.05 8.47 -6.78
C PHE A 289 -3.28 7.72 -7.35
N GLU A 290 -4.26 7.39 -6.51
CA GLU A 290 -5.39 6.52 -6.89
C GLU A 290 -6.18 6.98 -8.12
N LYS A 291 -6.30 8.29 -8.34
CA LYS A 291 -7.04 8.86 -9.49
C LYS A 291 -6.14 9.27 -10.66
N ALA A 292 -4.89 8.81 -10.66
CA ALA A 292 -3.95 9.01 -11.75
C ALA A 292 -3.34 7.67 -12.18
N ARG A 293 -2.97 7.57 -13.45
CA ARG A 293 -2.29 6.42 -14.05
C ARG A 293 -0.80 6.69 -14.05
N PHE A 294 -0.08 5.98 -13.19
CA PHE A 294 1.38 5.96 -13.17
C PHE A 294 1.86 4.51 -13.24
N THR A 295 3.00 4.27 -13.89
CA THR A 295 3.62 2.94 -13.95
C THR A 295 5.15 3.05 -13.93
N HIS A 296 5.77 2.29 -13.02
CA HIS A 296 7.22 2.13 -12.96
C HIS A 296 7.77 1.43 -14.21
N ALA A 297 7.00 0.57 -14.88
CA ALA A 297 7.44 -0.12 -16.10
C ALA A 297 7.86 0.85 -17.22
N LYS A 298 7.17 2.00 -17.35
CA LYS A 298 7.53 3.05 -18.30
C LYS A 298 8.72 3.90 -17.85
N HIS A 299 9.16 3.77 -16.60
CA HIS A 299 10.24 4.54 -15.98
C HIS A 299 11.43 3.67 -15.55
N ILE A 300 11.52 2.43 -16.03
CA ILE A 300 12.53 1.46 -15.60
C ILE A 300 13.98 1.89 -15.87
N THR A 301 14.18 2.82 -16.81
CA THR A 301 15.51 3.39 -17.12
C THR A 301 15.93 4.50 -16.18
N MET A 302 15.07 4.89 -15.22
CA MET A 302 15.36 5.92 -14.23
C MET A 302 15.85 5.29 -12.93
N ASP A 303 16.81 5.93 -12.28
CA ASP A 303 17.22 5.55 -10.93
C ASP A 303 16.11 5.84 -9.92
N CYS A 304 15.81 4.92 -9.00
CA CYS A 304 14.77 5.15 -7.98
C CYS A 304 14.99 6.45 -7.19
N ALA A 305 16.26 6.80 -6.94
CA ALA A 305 16.66 8.00 -6.21
C ALA A 305 16.40 9.32 -6.96
N SER A 306 16.13 9.29 -8.28
CA SER A 306 15.75 10.49 -9.02
C SER A 306 14.34 10.98 -8.66
N CYS A 307 13.51 10.10 -8.08
CA CYS A 307 12.13 10.40 -7.68
C CYS A 307 11.92 10.24 -6.17
N HIS A 308 12.54 9.23 -5.55
CA HIS A 308 12.33 8.86 -4.15
C HIS A 308 13.59 9.14 -3.31
N ASN A 309 13.52 10.11 -2.39
CA ASN A 309 14.64 10.42 -1.49
C ASN A 309 14.75 9.46 -0.29
N ALA A 310 14.73 8.15 -0.54
CA ALA A 310 14.69 7.13 0.51
C ALA A 310 15.98 7.10 1.35
N ARG A 311 17.16 7.30 0.73
CA ARG A 311 18.44 7.26 1.44
C ARG A 311 18.57 8.29 2.57
N GLY A 312 17.86 9.41 2.47
CA GLY A 312 17.83 10.45 3.50
C GLY A 312 16.75 10.26 4.56
N SER A 313 15.87 9.26 4.40
CA SER A 313 14.71 9.07 5.25
C SER A 313 15.06 8.33 6.53
N LYS A 314 14.79 8.98 7.65
CA LYS A 314 15.06 8.47 9.00
C LYS A 314 13.82 7.88 9.65
N SER A 315 12.69 7.95 8.95
CA SER A 315 11.40 7.54 9.47
C SER A 315 10.51 7.06 8.34
N SER A 316 9.78 5.98 8.61
CA SER A 316 8.67 5.49 7.79
C SER A 316 7.50 6.48 7.71
N ALA A 317 7.56 7.57 8.47
CA ALA A 317 6.61 8.67 8.40
C ALA A 317 6.96 9.72 7.34
N ASP A 318 8.17 9.70 6.79
CA ASP A 318 8.57 10.60 5.71
C ASP A 318 7.79 10.25 4.43
N LEU A 319 7.12 11.21 3.81
CA LEU A 319 6.45 10.99 2.53
C LEU A 319 7.50 10.97 1.41
N LEU A 320 7.85 9.78 0.95
CA LEU A 320 8.87 9.58 -0.09
C LEU A 320 8.31 9.61 -1.52
N ILE A 321 7.11 10.14 -1.71
CA ILE A 321 6.49 10.27 -3.03
C ILE A 321 6.80 11.66 -3.60
N PRO A 322 7.25 11.75 -4.87
CA PRO A 322 7.59 13.02 -5.48
C PRO A 322 6.38 13.93 -5.67
N ASP A 323 6.64 15.24 -5.64
CA ASP A 323 5.68 16.28 -6.00
C ASP A 323 5.58 16.46 -7.53
N ILE A 324 4.71 17.39 -7.97
CA ILE A 324 4.57 17.66 -9.42
C ILE A 324 5.86 18.17 -10.06
N THR A 325 6.74 18.81 -9.30
CA THR A 325 7.96 19.45 -9.81
C THR A 325 8.89 18.38 -10.37
N ASN A 326 8.99 17.24 -9.69
CA ASN A 326 9.76 16.10 -10.17
C ASN A 326 9.22 15.58 -11.52
N CYS A 327 7.90 15.40 -11.64
CA CYS A 327 7.29 14.95 -12.89
C CYS A 327 7.49 15.97 -14.03
N ARG A 328 7.38 17.28 -13.72
CA ARG A 328 7.59 18.38 -14.68
C ARG A 328 9.02 18.51 -15.20
N SER A 329 9.99 17.85 -14.56
CA SER A 329 11.37 17.80 -15.07
C SER A 329 11.52 16.97 -16.35
N CYS A 330 10.56 16.06 -16.62
CA CYS A 330 10.57 15.21 -17.81
C CYS A 330 9.27 15.32 -18.62
N HIS A 331 8.13 15.56 -17.97
CA HIS A 331 6.83 15.71 -18.60
C HIS A 331 6.45 17.18 -18.75
N GLY A 332 5.93 17.56 -19.92
CA GLY A 332 5.39 18.88 -20.17
C GLY A 332 3.91 18.84 -20.55
N GLY A 333 3.32 20.01 -20.82
CA GLY A 333 1.99 20.11 -21.44
C GLY A 333 1.98 19.59 -22.88
N GLU A 334 0.81 19.58 -23.51
CA GLU A 334 0.59 19.04 -24.86
C GLU A 334 1.63 19.52 -25.88
N HIS A 335 1.96 20.81 -25.86
CA HIS A 335 2.85 21.45 -26.84
C HIS A 335 4.27 21.72 -26.32
N ALA A 336 4.68 21.03 -25.25
CA ALA A 336 6.00 21.21 -24.68
C ALA A 336 7.12 20.85 -25.67
N LYS A 337 8.25 21.58 -25.59
CA LYS A 337 9.46 21.31 -26.36
C LYS A 337 10.56 20.84 -25.42
N GLY A 338 11.25 19.75 -25.78
CA GLY A 338 12.33 19.19 -24.97
C GLY A 338 11.86 18.41 -23.74
N LEU A 339 10.55 18.21 -23.58
CA LEU A 339 9.92 17.38 -22.56
C LEU A 339 8.95 16.41 -23.24
N LEU A 340 8.56 15.35 -22.53
CA LEU A 340 7.52 14.45 -22.98
C LEU A 340 6.15 15.15 -22.91
N SER A 341 5.58 15.45 -24.08
CA SER A 341 4.23 16.00 -24.20
C SER A 341 3.22 15.11 -23.50
N SER A 342 2.48 15.69 -22.56
CA SER A 342 1.45 14.99 -21.78
C SER A 342 0.16 15.80 -21.81
N THR A 343 -0.93 15.17 -22.28
CA THR A 343 -2.28 15.73 -22.18
C THR A 343 -2.95 15.24 -20.90
N CYS A 344 -4.14 15.76 -20.57
CA CYS A 344 -4.87 15.35 -19.37
C CYS A 344 -5.08 13.83 -19.28
N ILE A 345 -5.34 13.16 -20.41
CA ILE A 345 -5.62 11.73 -20.46
C ILE A 345 -4.37 10.84 -20.36
N ALA A 346 -3.17 11.42 -20.40
CA ALA A 346 -1.94 10.69 -20.13
C ALA A 346 -1.93 10.11 -18.70
N CYS A 347 -2.57 10.84 -17.78
CA CYS A 347 -2.66 10.48 -16.36
C CYS A 347 -4.10 10.21 -15.90
N HIS A 348 -5.09 10.94 -16.41
CA HIS A 348 -6.48 10.83 -15.96
C HIS A 348 -7.34 9.96 -16.89
N GLY A 349 -8.34 9.29 -16.32
CA GLY A 349 -9.38 8.64 -17.12
C GLY A 349 -10.65 9.48 -17.16
N PHE A 350 -11.42 9.34 -18.24
CA PHE A 350 -12.67 10.07 -18.43
C PHE A 350 -13.86 9.33 -17.80
N HIS A 351 -14.15 8.10 -18.23
CA HIS A 351 -15.29 7.29 -17.75
C HIS A 351 -14.99 6.57 -16.42
N GLN A 352 -14.88 7.33 -15.32
CA GLN A 352 -14.45 6.79 -14.02
C GLN A 352 -15.45 7.01 -12.86
N TYR A 353 -16.58 7.67 -13.11
CA TYR A 353 -17.61 7.84 -12.09
C TYR A 353 -18.35 6.52 -11.80
N ASP A 354 -18.96 6.33 -10.65
CA ASP A 354 -19.57 5.04 -10.27
C ASP A 354 -20.94 4.78 -10.91
N GLN A 355 -21.61 5.83 -11.41
CA GLN A 355 -22.87 5.73 -12.16
C GLN A 355 -22.63 5.56 -13.67
N PRO A 356 -23.49 4.81 -14.39
CA PRO A 356 -23.45 4.74 -15.85
C PRO A 356 -23.77 6.09 -16.49
N LEU A 357 -23.21 6.33 -17.68
CA LEU A 357 -23.39 7.58 -18.43
C LEU A 357 -24.83 7.82 -18.92
N ARG A 358 -25.62 6.76 -19.09
CA ARG A 358 -27.05 6.80 -19.41
C ARG A 358 -27.78 5.69 -18.68
N THR A 359 -28.96 5.96 -18.15
CA THR A 359 -29.83 4.90 -17.61
C THR A 359 -30.67 4.28 -18.72
N ARG A 360 -31.00 2.98 -18.61
CA ARG A 360 -31.83 2.26 -19.61
C ARG A 360 -33.22 2.87 -19.84
N THR A 361 -33.68 3.74 -18.94
CA THR A 361 -34.95 4.46 -18.99
C THR A 361 -34.88 5.78 -19.76
N GLU A 362 -33.68 6.26 -20.09
CA GLU A 362 -33.43 7.51 -20.84
C GLU A 362 -32.99 7.25 -22.30
N LEU A 363 -32.97 5.97 -22.71
CA LEU A 363 -32.85 5.50 -24.09
C LEU A 363 -34.23 5.10 -24.59
#